data_AF-O04766-F1
#
_entry.id   AF-O04766-F1
#
_cell.length_a   1.000
_cell.length_b   1.000
_cell.length_c   1.000
_cell.angle_alpha   90.00
_cell.angle_beta   90.00
_cell.angle_gamma   90.00
#
_symmetry.space_group_name_H-M   'P 1'
#
loop_
_entity.id
_entity.type
_entity.pdbx_description
1 polymer ?
#
loop_
_entity_poly.entity_id
_entity_poly.type
_entity_poly.pdbx_seq_one_letter_code
_entity_poly.pdbx_strand_id
1 'polypeptide(L)'
;RVMAYKFHEDEHGEVVAESKRPDLEPYYGLHYPSTDIPQASRFLFKQNRVRMIVDCHATPVRVIQDEGLMQPLCLVGSTLRAPHECHAQYMSNMGSVASLAMAVIINGNDEEAV
;
A
#
# COMPACT_ATOMS: atom_id res chain seq x y z
N ARG A 1 -13.91 6.55 2.00
CA ARG A 1 -13.88 5.42 2.96
C ARG A 1 -12.54 5.44 3.67
N VAL A 2 -12.50 5.13 4.96
CA VAL A 2 -11.30 4.86 5.75
C VAL A 2 -11.51 3.57 6.51
N MET A 3 -10.47 2.76 6.67
CA MET A 3 -10.58 1.44 7.28
C MET A 3 -9.28 1.02 7.98
N ALA A 4 -9.40 0.18 9.00
CA ALA A 4 -8.28 -0.54 9.60
C ALA A 4 -8.22 -1.93 8.97
N TYR A 5 -7.12 -2.23 8.31
CA TYR A 5 -6.84 -3.51 7.68
C TYR A 5 -5.81 -4.28 8.51
N LYS A 6 -6.21 -5.39 9.12
CA LYS A 6 -5.37 -6.23 9.97
C LYS A 6 -4.82 -7.39 9.16
N PHE A 7 -3.52 -7.65 9.28
CA PHE A 7 -2.92 -8.90 8.79
C PHE A 7 -3.06 -10.00 9.85
N HIS A 8 -3.42 -11.20 9.42
CA HIS A 8 -3.47 -12.42 10.25
C HIS A 8 -2.16 -13.23 10.10
N GLU A 9 -2.06 -14.35 10.83
CA GLU A 9 -0.84 -15.18 10.91
C GLU A 9 -0.41 -15.79 9.56
N ASP A 10 -1.37 -16.19 8.74
CA ASP A 10 -1.21 -16.66 7.36
C ASP A 10 -1.09 -15.50 6.34
N GLU A 11 -0.94 -14.28 6.84
CA GLU A 11 -0.68 -13.05 6.08
C GLU A 11 -1.80 -12.55 5.17
N HIS A 12 -2.96 -13.23 5.15
CA HIS A 12 -4.17 -12.62 4.60
C HIS A 12 -4.57 -11.44 5.49
N GLY A 13 -5.48 -10.60 5.02
CA GLY A 13 -5.97 -9.54 5.89
C GLY A 13 -7.45 -9.30 5.85
N GLU A 14 -7.89 -8.57 6.85
CA GLU A 14 -9.30 -8.37 7.18
C GLU A 14 -9.55 -6.91 7.50
N VAL A 15 -10.69 -6.39 7.04
CA VAL A 15 -11.15 -5.06 7.43
C VAL A 15 -11.84 -5.13 8.79
N VAL A 16 -11.10 -4.83 9.85
CA VAL A 16 -11.56 -4.95 11.26
C VAL A 16 -12.28 -3.72 11.79
N ALA A 17 -12.18 -2.58 11.11
CA ALA A 17 -12.94 -1.37 11.41
C ALA A 17 -13.08 -0.51 10.15
N GLU A 18 -14.18 0.22 10.03
CA GLU A 18 -14.47 1.01 8.84
C GLU A 18 -15.32 2.26 9.16
N SER A 19 -15.03 3.35 8.46
CA SER A 19 -15.92 4.48 8.31
C SER A 19 -16.03 4.85 6.83
N LYS A 20 -17.27 4.92 6.33
CA LYS A 20 -17.56 5.10 4.90
C LYS A 20 -18.72 6.07 4.69
N ARG A 21 -18.82 6.57 3.46
CA ARG A 21 -20.02 7.27 3.00
C ARG A 21 -21.21 6.28 2.98
N PRO A 22 -22.44 6.67 3.36
CA PRO A 22 -23.54 5.72 3.54
C PRO A 22 -23.88 4.87 2.32
N ASP A 23 -23.75 5.44 1.12
CA ASP A 23 -24.07 4.83 -0.19
C ASP A 23 -23.03 3.82 -0.72
N LEU A 24 -21.87 3.69 -0.09
CA LEU A 24 -20.85 2.73 -0.52
C LEU A 24 -21.09 1.36 0.11
N GLU A 25 -20.84 0.26 -0.60
CA GLU A 25 -20.91 -1.09 -0.03
C GLU A 25 -19.94 -1.25 1.16
N PRO A 26 -20.31 -1.88 2.28
CA PRO A 26 -19.38 -2.07 3.41
C PRO A 26 -18.26 -3.04 3.06
N TYR A 27 -17.03 -2.76 3.52
CA TYR A 27 -15.93 -3.73 3.47
C TYR A 27 -15.66 -4.38 4.83
N TYR A 28 -16.27 -3.86 5.90
CA TYR A 28 -16.15 -4.41 7.25
C TYR A 28 -16.39 -5.94 7.29
N GLY A 29 -15.45 -6.66 7.90
CA GLY A 29 -15.46 -8.12 8.03
C GLY A 29 -15.04 -8.89 6.76
N LEU A 30 -14.73 -8.22 5.64
CA LEU A 30 -14.21 -8.90 4.46
C LEU A 30 -12.74 -9.30 4.65
N HIS A 31 -12.44 -10.53 4.26
CA HIS A 31 -11.10 -11.08 4.18
C HIS A 31 -10.57 -11.02 2.75
N TYR A 32 -9.30 -10.67 2.61
CA TYR A 32 -8.59 -10.52 1.35
C TYR A 32 -7.32 -11.38 1.36
N PRO A 33 -6.97 -11.99 0.22
CA PRO A 33 -5.82 -12.88 0.15
C PRO A 33 -4.50 -12.13 0.39
N SER A 34 -3.50 -12.83 0.92
CA SER A 34 -2.17 -12.28 1.19
C SER A 34 -1.46 -11.73 -0.06
N THR A 35 -1.91 -12.14 -1.25
CA THR A 35 -1.39 -11.71 -2.55
C THR A 35 -1.83 -10.30 -2.97
N ASP A 36 -2.92 -9.77 -2.40
CA ASP A 36 -3.38 -8.40 -2.68
C ASP A 36 -2.36 -7.36 -2.21
N ILE A 37 -1.63 -7.68 -1.14
CA ILE A 37 -0.49 -6.90 -0.63
C ILE A 37 0.73 -7.83 -0.53
N PRO A 38 1.52 -7.97 -1.60
CA PRO A 38 2.66 -8.86 -1.63
C PRO A 38 3.68 -8.57 -0.53
N GLN A 39 4.40 -9.61 -0.08
CA GLN A 39 5.39 -9.51 1.02
C GLN A 39 6.42 -8.39 0.80
N ALA A 40 6.90 -8.20 -0.44
CA ALA A 40 7.80 -7.10 -0.79
C ALA A 40 7.18 -5.72 -0.52
N SER A 41 5.90 -5.52 -0.84
CA SER A 41 5.20 -4.26 -0.55
C SER A 41 5.03 -4.05 0.96
N ARG A 42 4.73 -5.12 1.72
CA ARG A 42 4.64 -5.06 3.18
C ARG A 42 5.97 -4.67 3.82
N PHE A 43 7.08 -5.22 3.34
CA PHE A 43 8.42 -4.82 3.76
C PHE A 43 8.69 -3.33 3.45
N LEU A 44 8.34 -2.87 2.25
CA LEU A 44 8.48 -1.46 1.90
C LEU A 44 7.65 -0.53 2.80
N PHE A 45 6.46 -0.95 3.23
CA PHE A 45 5.63 -0.18 4.17
C PHE A 45 6.22 -0.10 5.59
N LYS A 46 7.05 -1.07 6.00
CA LYS A 46 7.82 -0.96 7.25
C LYS A 46 8.84 0.18 7.20
N GLN A 47 9.43 0.42 6.03
CA GLN A 47 10.40 1.51 5.81
C GLN A 47 9.70 2.85 5.50
N ASN A 48 8.73 2.84 4.59
CA ASN A 48 7.98 4.02 4.13
C ASN A 48 6.54 3.91 4.60
N ARG A 49 6.29 4.51 5.76
CA ARG A 49 5.07 4.29 6.53
C ARG A 49 3.82 4.90 5.93
N VAL A 50 3.95 5.80 4.95
CA VAL A 50 2.81 6.50 4.33
C VAL A 50 2.97 6.45 2.82
N ARG A 51 1.89 6.12 2.13
CA ARG A 51 1.83 6.13 0.67
C ARG A 51 0.51 6.75 0.20
N MET A 52 0.62 7.70 -0.73
CA MET A 52 -0.53 8.32 -1.38
C MET A 52 -0.51 8.00 -2.88
N ILE A 53 -1.68 7.72 -3.44
CA ILE A 53 -1.95 7.66 -4.87
C ILE A 53 -3.14 8.57 -5.11
N VAL A 54 -2.93 9.66 -5.83
CA VAL A 54 -3.97 10.69 -6.06
C VAL A 54 -4.97 10.31 -7.15
N ASP A 55 -4.52 9.52 -8.14
CA ASP A 55 -5.33 9.03 -9.24
C ASP A 55 -4.69 7.76 -9.82
N CYS A 56 -5.40 6.64 -9.79
CA CYS A 56 -4.94 5.37 -10.38
C CYS A 56 -5.02 5.33 -11.91
N HIS A 57 -5.70 6.27 -12.55
CA HIS A 57 -5.80 6.40 -14.01
C HIS A 57 -4.77 7.35 -14.60
N ALA A 58 -4.02 8.07 -13.77
CA ALA A 58 -3.01 9.00 -14.23
C ALA A 58 -1.85 8.29 -14.93
N THR A 59 -1.47 8.81 -16.10
CA THR A 59 -0.31 8.33 -16.86
C THR A 59 0.98 8.62 -16.09
N PRO A 60 1.82 7.60 -15.79
CA PRO A 60 3.09 7.82 -15.13
C PRO A 60 4.05 8.68 -15.96
N VAL A 61 4.77 9.59 -15.29
CA VAL A 61 5.80 10.41 -15.93
C VAL A 61 7.16 9.74 -15.76
N ARG A 62 7.91 9.62 -16.86
CA ARG A 62 9.26 9.02 -16.84
C ARG A 62 10.25 9.96 -16.16
N VAL A 63 11.10 9.38 -15.31
CA VAL A 63 12.26 10.07 -14.76
C VAL A 63 13.38 10.04 -15.81
N ILE A 64 13.93 11.21 -16.13
CA ILE A 64 15.12 11.33 -16.98
C ILE A 64 16.34 11.06 -16.09
N GLN A 65 17.19 10.12 -16.51
CA GLN A 65 18.39 9.70 -15.80
C GLN A 65 19.60 9.90 -16.69
N ASP A 66 20.74 10.21 -16.09
CA ASP A 66 22.02 10.27 -16.78
C ASP A 66 22.48 8.85 -17.18
N GLU A 67 23.05 8.70 -18.38
CA GLU A 67 23.48 7.38 -18.90
C GLU A 67 24.65 6.79 -18.11
N GLY A 68 25.41 7.61 -17.37
CA GLY A 68 26.51 7.16 -16.52
C GLY A 68 26.07 6.51 -15.20
N LEU A 69 24.76 6.50 -14.88
CA LEU A 69 24.24 5.77 -13.72
C LEU A 69 24.35 4.26 -13.94
N MET A 70 25.13 3.58 -13.09
CA MET A 70 25.29 2.12 -13.10
C MET A 70 23.98 1.35 -12.86
N GLN A 71 22.98 2.00 -12.25
CA GLN A 71 21.68 1.40 -11.94
C GLN A 71 20.59 2.48 -11.89
N PRO A 72 19.31 2.12 -12.14
CA PRO A 72 18.20 3.05 -12.01
C PRO A 72 18.08 3.64 -10.60
N LEU A 73 17.59 4.88 -10.51
CA LEU A 73 17.29 5.52 -9.23
C LEU A 73 16.29 4.71 -8.41
N CYS A 74 16.60 4.51 -7.13
CA CYS A 74 15.68 3.91 -6.18
C CYS A 74 14.66 4.95 -5.70
N LEU A 75 13.40 4.82 -6.12
CA LEU A 75 12.31 5.74 -5.75
C LEU A 75 11.51 5.27 -4.53
N VAL A 76 12.00 4.27 -3.79
CA VAL A 76 11.29 3.66 -2.65
C VAL A 76 10.82 4.71 -1.64
N GLY A 77 11.64 5.72 -1.34
CA GLY A 77 11.31 6.84 -0.44
C GLY A 77 10.67 8.07 -1.09
N SER A 78 10.40 8.04 -2.40
CA SER A 78 9.73 9.16 -3.09
C SER A 78 8.23 9.14 -2.83
N THR A 79 7.69 10.28 -2.39
CA THR A 79 6.26 10.47 -2.12
C THR A 79 5.41 10.44 -3.39
N LEU A 80 6.01 10.72 -4.55
CA LEU A 80 5.35 10.76 -5.86
C LEU A 80 5.60 9.49 -6.70
N ARG A 81 6.15 8.43 -6.11
CA ARG A 81 6.42 7.18 -6.83
C ARG A 81 5.11 6.60 -7.40
N ALA A 82 5.11 6.38 -8.71
CA ALA A 82 3.97 5.79 -9.41
C ALA A 82 3.58 4.40 -8.85
N PRO A 83 2.28 4.07 -8.82
CA PRO A 83 1.83 2.71 -8.53
C PRO A 83 2.28 1.73 -9.62
N HIS A 84 2.43 0.47 -9.23
CA HIS A 84 2.58 -0.61 -10.20
C HIS A 84 1.24 -0.81 -10.93
N GLU A 85 1.27 -1.10 -12.23
CA GLU A 85 0.06 -1.17 -13.08
C GLU A 85 -0.97 -2.17 -12.53
N CYS A 86 -0.54 -3.35 -12.06
CA CYS A 86 -1.42 -4.32 -11.40
C CYS A 86 -2.22 -3.69 -10.23
N HIS A 87 -1.58 -2.85 -9.40
CA HIS A 87 -2.26 -2.21 -8.28
C HIS A 87 -3.16 -1.06 -8.73
N ALA A 88 -2.77 -0.30 -9.76
CA ALA A 88 -3.64 0.71 -10.37
C ALA A 88 -4.91 0.08 -10.95
N GLN A 89 -4.79 -1.06 -11.63
CA GLN A 89 -5.94 -1.81 -12.14
C GLN A 89 -6.79 -2.39 -11.00
N TYR A 90 -6.17 -2.91 -9.94
CA TYR A 90 -6.89 -3.35 -8.75
C TYR A 90 -7.73 -2.22 -8.14
N MET A 91 -7.12 -1.04 -7.97
CA MET A 91 -7.80 0.16 -7.48
C MET A 91 -9.00 0.54 -8.36
N SER A 92 -8.81 0.54 -9.69
CA SER A 92 -9.88 0.78 -10.65
C SER A 92 -11.02 -0.24 -10.51
N ASN A 93 -10.71 -1.52 -10.40
CA ASN A 93 -11.70 -2.59 -10.27
C ASN A 93 -12.50 -2.48 -8.96
N MET A 94 -11.84 -2.02 -7.89
CA MET A 94 -12.46 -1.77 -6.59
C MET A 94 -13.22 -0.44 -6.50
N GLY A 95 -13.25 0.35 -7.58
CA GLY A 95 -13.88 1.67 -7.62
C GLY A 95 -13.17 2.74 -6.77
N SER A 96 -11.89 2.54 -6.45
CA SER A 96 -11.08 3.44 -5.64
C SER A 96 -10.12 4.25 -6.51
N VAL A 97 -10.51 5.46 -6.91
CA VAL A 97 -9.68 6.33 -7.77
C VAL A 97 -8.40 6.80 -7.05
N ALA A 98 -8.52 7.16 -5.78
CA ALA A 98 -7.41 7.66 -4.96
C ALA A 98 -7.28 6.84 -3.68
N SER A 99 -6.07 6.78 -3.12
CA SER A 99 -5.81 6.09 -1.86
C SER A 99 -4.74 6.78 -1.01
N LEU A 100 -4.88 6.65 0.30
CA LEU A 100 -3.87 6.97 1.29
C LEU A 100 -3.76 5.77 2.23
N ALA A 101 -2.59 5.13 2.25
CA ALA A 101 -2.29 4.00 3.11
C ALA A 101 -1.24 4.40 4.15
N MET A 102 -1.48 4.06 5.41
CA MET A 102 -0.59 4.32 6.53
C MET A 102 -0.29 2.99 7.25
N ALA A 103 0.98 2.68 7.42
CA ALA A 103 1.44 1.49 8.12
C ALA A 103 1.25 1.66 9.63
N VAL A 104 0.61 0.69 10.26
CA VAL A 104 0.58 0.53 11.72
C VAL A 104 1.67 -0.47 12.09
N ILE A 105 2.69 0.00 12.81
CA ILE A 105 3.85 -0.81 13.19
C ILE A 105 3.90 -0.87 14.71
N ILE A 106 4.03 -2.09 15.23
CA ILE A 106 4.30 -2.35 16.63
C ILE A 106 5.76 -2.81 16.70
N ASN A 107 6.60 -2.07 17.41
CA ASN A 107 7.94 -2.53 17.72
C ASN A 107 7.83 -3.47 18.93
N GLY A 108 8.32 -4.71 18.80
CA GLY A 108 8.58 -5.53 19.97
C GLY A 108 9.72 -4.90 20.78
N ASN A 109 9.66 -4.94 22.10
CA ASN A 109 10.83 -4.66 22.92
C ASN A 109 11.79 -5.85 22.75
N ASP A 110 12.71 -5.76 21.79
CA ASP A 110 13.81 -6.71 21.62
C ASP A 110 14.93 -6.45 22.65
N GLU A 111 14.58 -6.27 23.94
CA GLU A 111 15.54 -6.14 25.06
C GLU A 111 15.72 -7.44 25.87
N GLU A 112 15.04 -8.54 25.52
CA GLU A 112 15.16 -9.84 26.23
C GLU A 112 15.91 -10.92 25.43
N ALA A 113 16.74 -10.53 24.46
CA ALA A 113 17.60 -11.47 23.72
C ALA A 113 19.06 -11.01 23.70
N VAL A 114 19.67 -10.88 24.88
CA VAL A 114 21.13 -10.94 25.09
C VAL A 114 21.43 -11.81 26.29
#